data_AF-A0A969K0K9-F1
#
_entry.id   AF-A0A969K0K9-F1
#
_cell.length_a   1.000
_cell.length_b   1.000
_cell.length_c   1.000
_cell.angle_alpha   90.00
_cell.angle_beta   90.00
_cell.angle_gamma   90.00
#
_symmetry.space_group_name_H-M   'P 1'
#
loop_
_entity.id
_entity.type
_entity.pdbx_description
1 polymer ?
#
loop_
_entity_poly.entity_id
_entity_poly.type
_entity_poly.pdbx_seq_one_letter_code
_entity_poly.pdbx_strand_id
1 'polypeptide(L)'
;MALTQQRRAIYHLLDEANAADGMAAYFAFYHADNRTILRPYPYAAIRAEGYVALSRTGMDLFRPFVTLRLPIHNMQISTDVIYEAIDAGTAVILNAPARYAPLLRALFDIQSEEELSLYRLQANQFEPILNVLVTQDKAPNGLPRFSIRDRENDIIGASATLNWQSPSFAEIGVTTQPGYRRRGWGRSVVSAMANYLLENGRHPPLRCLPN
;
A
#
# COMPACT_ATOMS: atom_id res chain seq x y z
N MET A 1 9.73 -20.98 11.69
CA MET A 1 10.84 -20.04 11.40
C MET A 1 10.47 -18.70 12.00
N ALA A 2 11.40 -17.95 12.59
CA ALA A 2 11.08 -16.64 13.17
C ALA A 2 10.71 -15.64 12.05
N LEU A 3 9.81 -14.68 12.30
CA LEU A 3 9.37 -13.72 11.28
C LEU A 3 10.54 -12.94 10.68
N THR A 4 11.53 -12.55 11.50
CA THR A 4 12.76 -11.90 11.03
C THR A 4 13.54 -12.75 10.04
N GLN A 5 13.59 -14.06 10.24
CA GLN A 5 14.23 -14.99 9.29
C GLN A 5 13.41 -15.10 7.99
N GLN A 6 12.08 -15.12 8.09
CA GLN A 6 11.20 -15.16 6.92
C GLN A 6 11.37 -13.89 6.06
N ARG A 7 11.40 -12.71 6.69
CA ARG A 7 11.66 -11.43 6.02
C ARG A 7 13.01 -11.42 5.30
N ARG A 8 14.06 -11.94 5.93
CA ARG A 8 15.38 -12.07 5.30
C ARG A 8 15.34 -12.99 4.07
N ALA A 9 14.62 -14.11 4.14
CA ALA A 9 14.55 -15.07 3.05
C ALA A 9 13.92 -14.50 1.76
N ILE A 10 12.96 -13.60 1.91
CA ILE A 10 12.21 -13.01 0.78
C ILE A 10 12.78 -11.67 0.31
N TYR A 11 13.81 -11.14 0.96
CA TYR A 11 14.30 -9.77 0.73
C TYR A 11 14.59 -9.49 -0.75
N HIS A 12 15.22 -10.45 -1.44
CA HIS A 12 15.57 -10.36 -2.85
C HIS A 12 14.39 -10.43 -3.84
N LEU A 13 13.17 -10.74 -3.37
CA LEU A 13 11.97 -10.81 -4.21
C LEU A 13 11.26 -9.45 -4.36
N LEU A 14 11.66 -8.46 -3.56
CA LEU A 14 11.06 -7.13 -3.53
C LEU A 14 12.14 -6.06 -3.67
N ASP A 15 11.86 -5.07 -4.51
CA ASP A 15 12.71 -3.90 -4.67
C ASP A 15 12.10 -2.69 -3.96
N GLU A 16 12.66 -2.33 -2.80
CA GLU A 16 12.22 -1.18 -2.01
C GLU A 16 12.45 0.19 -2.67
N ALA A 17 13.21 0.24 -3.77
CA ALA A 17 13.39 1.44 -4.59
C ALA A 17 12.37 1.53 -5.74
N ASN A 18 11.61 0.45 -6.00
CA ASN A 18 10.59 0.41 -7.03
C ASN A 18 9.20 0.71 -6.45
N ALA A 19 8.53 1.73 -7.00
CA ALA A 19 7.19 2.13 -6.54
C ALA A 19 6.14 1.01 -6.70
N ALA A 20 6.30 0.14 -7.71
CA ALA A 20 5.41 -1.01 -7.93
C ALA A 20 5.50 -2.06 -6.80
N ASP A 21 6.63 -2.09 -6.09
CA ASP A 21 6.87 -2.99 -4.98
C ASP A 21 6.59 -2.34 -3.62
N GLY A 22 6.43 -1.01 -3.56
CA GLY A 22 6.31 -0.26 -2.30
C GLY A 22 5.25 -0.79 -1.32
N MET A 23 4.04 -1.11 -1.81
CA MET A 23 2.99 -1.67 -0.95
C MET A 23 3.28 -3.11 -0.51
N ALA A 24 3.82 -3.92 -1.42
CA ALA A 24 4.21 -5.30 -1.11
C ALA A 24 5.35 -5.32 -0.09
N ALA A 25 6.34 -4.45 -0.24
CA ALA A 25 7.45 -4.23 0.70
C ALA A 25 6.95 -3.74 2.06
N TYR A 26 5.99 -2.80 2.09
CA TYR A 26 5.36 -2.37 3.34
C TYR A 26 4.75 -3.55 4.11
N PHE A 27 3.87 -4.34 3.48
CA PHE A 27 3.20 -5.45 4.15
C PHE A 27 4.12 -6.60 4.51
N ALA A 28 5.16 -6.85 3.71
CA ALA A 28 6.16 -7.88 3.97
C ALA A 28 7.12 -7.49 5.12
N PHE A 29 7.65 -6.26 5.12
CA PHE A 29 8.77 -5.87 5.97
C PHE A 29 8.42 -4.94 7.13
N TYR A 30 7.43 -4.06 6.99
CA TYR A 30 7.20 -2.96 7.92
C TYR A 30 5.85 -2.99 8.64
N HIS A 31 4.88 -3.74 8.12
CA HIS A 31 3.58 -3.90 8.78
C HIS A 31 3.72 -4.67 10.09
N ALA A 32 2.86 -4.33 11.07
CA ALA A 32 2.95 -4.82 12.44
C ALA A 32 3.02 -6.36 12.53
N ASP A 33 4.03 -6.86 13.24
CA ASP A 33 4.35 -8.29 13.33
C ASP A 33 3.17 -9.13 13.85
N ASN A 34 2.39 -8.61 14.79
CA ASN A 34 1.18 -9.25 15.33
C ASN A 34 -0.04 -9.20 14.39
N ARG A 35 0.10 -8.61 13.21
CA ARG A 35 -0.95 -8.50 12.18
C ARG A 35 -0.49 -9.01 10.82
N THR A 36 0.70 -9.60 10.72
CA THR A 36 1.27 -10.13 9.48
C THR A 36 1.64 -11.59 9.67
N ILE A 37 1.14 -12.44 8.78
CA ILE A 37 1.62 -13.81 8.61
C ILE A 37 2.40 -13.85 7.30
N LEU A 38 3.68 -14.18 7.37
CA LEU A 38 4.54 -14.32 6.20
C LEU A 38 4.83 -15.79 5.91
N ARG A 39 4.54 -16.22 4.68
CA ARG A 39 4.76 -17.57 4.18
C ARG A 39 5.76 -17.51 3.03
N PRO A 40 7.07 -17.62 3.30
CA PRO A 40 8.05 -17.85 2.25
C PRO A 40 7.82 -19.25 1.66
N TYR A 41 8.18 -19.44 0.41
CA TYR A 41 8.18 -20.73 -0.24
C TYR A 41 9.57 -20.99 -0.85
N PRO A 42 10.20 -22.15 -0.57
CA PRO A 42 9.80 -23.12 0.46
C PRO A 42 9.81 -22.53 1.88
N TYR A 43 8.98 -23.04 2.80
CA TYR A 43 8.73 -22.47 4.14
C TYR A 43 9.98 -22.25 5.02
N ALA A 44 11.02 -23.06 4.82
CA ALA A 44 12.28 -22.99 5.56
C ALA A 44 13.49 -22.56 4.71
N ALA A 45 13.25 -22.01 3.52
CA ALA A 45 14.33 -21.59 2.63
C ALA A 45 15.09 -20.38 3.20
N ILE A 46 16.42 -20.43 3.13
CA ILE A 46 17.28 -19.25 3.40
C ILE A 46 17.06 -18.18 2.33
N ARG A 47 16.71 -18.60 1.12
CA ARG A 47 16.38 -17.76 -0.02
C ARG A 47 15.13 -18.33 -0.67
N ALA A 48 14.00 -17.65 -0.48
CA ALA A 48 12.70 -18.12 -0.95
C ALA A 48 12.55 -17.90 -2.47
N GLU A 49 11.86 -18.81 -3.15
CA GLU A 49 11.48 -18.67 -4.57
C GLU A 49 10.21 -17.84 -4.76
N GLY A 50 9.35 -17.82 -3.74
CA GLY A 50 8.14 -17.03 -3.70
C GLY A 50 7.73 -16.72 -2.27
N TYR A 51 6.72 -15.88 -2.12
CA TYR A 51 6.11 -15.65 -0.82
C TYR A 51 4.66 -15.19 -0.94
N VAL A 52 3.91 -15.41 0.14
CA VAL A 52 2.61 -14.82 0.39
C VAL A 52 2.63 -14.16 1.77
N ALA A 53 2.22 -12.90 1.84
CA ALA A 53 2.02 -12.16 3.09
C ALA A 53 0.52 -11.93 3.29
N LEU A 54 -0.01 -12.43 4.39
CA LEU A 54 -1.38 -12.20 4.83
C LEU A 54 -1.37 -11.14 5.94
N SER A 55 -1.96 -9.99 5.66
CA SER A 55 -1.97 -8.85 6.55
C SER A 55 -3.40 -8.50 6.98
N ARG A 56 -3.64 -8.43 8.28
CA ARG A 56 -4.92 -7.95 8.81
C ARG A 56 -4.91 -6.42 8.79
N THR A 57 -5.70 -5.81 7.92
CA THR A 57 -5.77 -4.34 7.79
C THR A 57 -7.07 -3.79 8.37
N GLY A 58 -7.20 -2.46 8.46
CA GLY A 58 -8.47 -1.81 8.80
C GLY A 58 -9.40 -1.62 7.61
N MET A 59 -8.98 -2.00 6.39
CA MET A 59 -9.82 -1.89 5.19
C MET A 59 -10.98 -2.89 5.21
N ASP A 60 -10.68 -4.10 5.68
CA ASP A 60 -11.66 -5.17 5.87
C ASP A 60 -11.21 -6.03 7.06
N LEU A 61 -12.07 -6.15 8.08
CA LEU A 61 -11.76 -6.88 9.30
C LEU A 61 -11.87 -8.41 9.13
N PHE A 62 -12.56 -8.87 8.08
CA PHE A 62 -12.88 -10.28 7.87
C PHE A 62 -12.03 -10.91 6.77
N ARG A 63 -11.58 -10.12 5.79
CA ARG A 63 -10.75 -10.60 4.69
C ARG A 63 -9.30 -10.17 4.87
N PRO A 64 -8.32 -11.10 4.91
CA PRO A 64 -6.92 -10.71 4.94
C PRO A 64 -6.54 -10.01 3.64
N PHE A 65 -5.69 -8.99 3.77
CA PHE A 65 -5.04 -8.34 2.64
C PHE A 65 -3.80 -9.14 2.26
N VAL A 66 -3.73 -9.57 1.01
CA VAL A 66 -2.69 -10.46 0.51
C VAL A 66 -1.78 -9.72 -0.44
N THR A 67 -0.47 -9.81 -0.20
CA THR A 67 0.57 -9.45 -1.18
C THR A 67 1.49 -10.64 -1.42
N LEU A 68 1.98 -10.78 -2.65
CA LEU A 68 2.72 -11.98 -3.04
C LEU A 68 3.76 -11.72 -4.15
N ARG A 69 4.77 -12.59 -4.20
CA ARG A 69 5.68 -12.74 -5.35
C ARG A 69 5.77 -14.22 -5.68
N LEU A 70 5.55 -14.56 -6.94
CA LEU A 70 5.50 -15.94 -7.43
C LEU A 70 6.59 -16.14 -8.48
N PRO A 71 7.21 -17.32 -8.54
CA PRO A 71 8.12 -17.69 -9.61
C PRO A 71 7.32 -18.00 -10.89
N ILE A 72 6.88 -16.96 -11.60
CA ILE A 72 5.98 -17.08 -12.77
C ILE A 72 6.48 -17.95 -13.92
N HIS A 73 7.78 -18.20 -13.98
CA HIS A 73 8.36 -19.12 -14.96
C HIS A 73 8.04 -20.58 -14.66
N ASN A 74 7.57 -20.89 -13.46
CA ASN A 74 7.12 -22.21 -13.04
C ASN A 74 5.69 -22.11 -12.46
N MET A 75 4.72 -22.45 -13.30
CA MET A 75 3.30 -22.39 -12.92
C MET A 75 2.95 -23.37 -11.80
N GLN A 76 3.57 -24.55 -11.77
CA GLN A 76 3.31 -25.54 -10.73
C GLN A 76 3.72 -25.00 -9.35
N ILE A 77 4.95 -24.50 -9.23
CA ILE A 77 5.43 -23.91 -7.99
C ILE A 77 4.58 -22.70 -7.59
N SER A 78 4.21 -21.84 -8.56
CA SER A 78 3.37 -20.67 -8.26
C SER A 78 2.01 -21.05 -7.67
N THR A 79 1.43 -22.16 -8.15
CA THR A 79 0.19 -22.73 -7.62
C THR A 79 0.40 -23.32 -6.23
N ASP A 80 1.48 -24.07 -6.01
CA ASP A 80 1.81 -24.67 -4.71
C ASP A 80 2.02 -23.57 -3.64
N VAL A 81 2.70 -22.48 -3.99
CA VAL A 81 2.89 -21.30 -3.12
C VAL A 81 1.55 -20.73 -2.63
N ILE A 82 0.54 -20.68 -3.49
CA ILE A 82 -0.78 -20.15 -3.14
C ILE A 82 -1.53 -21.15 -2.26
N TYR A 83 -1.60 -22.43 -2.65
CA TYR A 83 -2.32 -23.45 -1.89
C TYR A 83 -1.72 -23.74 -0.52
N GLU A 84 -0.39 -23.63 -0.34
CA GLU A 84 0.25 -23.77 0.97
C GLU A 84 0.03 -22.55 1.87
N ALA A 85 -0.25 -21.38 1.29
CA ALA A 85 -0.37 -20.13 2.04
C ALA A 85 -1.81 -19.72 2.35
N ILE A 86 -2.77 -20.10 1.50
CA ILE A 86 -4.17 -19.69 1.57
C ILE A 86 -5.05 -20.94 1.53
N ASP A 87 -5.78 -21.17 2.62
CA ASP A 87 -6.72 -22.28 2.69
C ASP A 87 -7.84 -22.11 1.66
N ALA A 88 -8.19 -23.20 0.97
CA ALA A 88 -9.28 -23.20 0.00
C ALA A 88 -10.60 -22.72 0.63
N GLY A 89 -11.33 -21.86 -0.10
CA GLY A 89 -12.56 -21.22 0.38
C GLY A 89 -12.35 -19.95 1.20
N THR A 90 -11.10 -19.54 1.47
CA THR A 90 -10.81 -18.28 2.14
C THR A 90 -11.02 -17.10 1.20
N ALA A 91 -11.94 -16.21 1.56
CA ALA A 91 -12.10 -14.93 0.87
C ALA A 91 -10.94 -13.98 1.22
N VAL A 92 -10.26 -13.44 0.21
CA VAL A 92 -9.09 -12.57 0.39
C VAL A 92 -9.20 -11.31 -0.47
N ILE A 93 -8.53 -10.23 -0.05
CA ILE A 93 -8.29 -9.05 -0.90
C ILE A 93 -6.84 -9.12 -1.36
N LEU A 94 -6.60 -9.17 -2.66
CA LEU A 94 -5.28 -9.46 -3.20
C LEU A 94 -4.73 -8.26 -3.99
N ASN A 95 -3.51 -7.84 -3.67
CA ASN A 95 -2.74 -6.93 -4.51
C ASN A 95 -1.50 -7.63 -5.07
N ALA A 96 -1.47 -7.76 -6.39
CA ALA A 96 -0.41 -8.43 -7.12
C ALA A 96 0.01 -7.65 -8.38
N PRO A 97 1.24 -7.89 -8.87
CA PRO A 97 1.65 -7.47 -10.21
C PRO A 97 0.65 -7.94 -11.28
N ALA A 98 0.31 -7.06 -12.22
CA ALA A 98 -0.66 -7.33 -13.29
C ALA A 98 -0.34 -8.59 -14.11
N ARG A 99 0.95 -8.90 -14.28
CA ARG A 99 1.42 -10.12 -14.96
C ARG A 99 0.95 -11.44 -14.31
N TYR A 100 0.48 -11.42 -13.05
CA TYR A 100 -0.06 -12.59 -12.35
C TYR A 100 -1.55 -12.82 -12.64
N ALA A 101 -2.24 -11.87 -13.30
CA ALA A 101 -3.68 -11.94 -13.54
C ALA A 101 -4.14 -13.27 -14.19
N PRO A 102 -3.47 -13.85 -15.20
CA PRO A 102 -3.91 -15.12 -15.78
C PRO A 102 -3.94 -16.27 -14.77
N LEU A 103 -2.92 -16.37 -13.92
CA LEU A 103 -2.83 -17.40 -12.88
C LEU A 103 -3.89 -17.16 -11.79
N LEU A 104 -4.04 -15.92 -11.34
CA LEU A 104 -4.99 -15.59 -10.28
C LEU A 104 -6.44 -15.82 -10.73
N ARG A 105 -6.79 -15.48 -11.97
CA ARG A 105 -8.11 -15.79 -12.57
C ARG A 105 -8.39 -17.28 -12.70
N ALA A 106 -7.35 -18.11 -12.79
CA ALA A 106 -7.51 -19.56 -12.83
C ALA A 106 -7.71 -20.19 -11.44
N LEU A 107 -7.17 -19.57 -10.39
CA LEU A 107 -7.17 -20.13 -9.02
C LEU A 107 -8.25 -19.53 -8.11
N PHE A 108 -8.70 -18.31 -8.39
CA PHE A 108 -9.67 -17.59 -7.57
C PHE A 108 -10.98 -17.34 -8.33
N ASP A 109 -12.08 -17.42 -7.59
CA ASP A 109 -13.35 -16.84 -8.01
C ASP A 109 -13.33 -15.32 -7.76
N ILE A 110 -13.12 -14.54 -8.81
CA ILE A 110 -12.90 -13.08 -8.72
C ILE A 110 -14.24 -12.34 -8.67
N GLN A 111 -14.54 -11.78 -7.50
CA GLN A 111 -15.75 -10.98 -7.27
C GLN A 111 -15.62 -9.52 -7.75
N SER A 112 -14.40 -8.96 -7.69
CA SER A 112 -14.09 -7.61 -8.15
C SER A 112 -12.61 -7.52 -8.53
N GLU A 113 -12.32 -6.82 -9.62
CA GLU A 113 -10.96 -6.59 -10.13
C GLU A 113 -10.80 -5.10 -10.47
N GLU A 114 -9.70 -4.50 -10.00
CA GLU A 114 -9.34 -3.11 -10.29
C GLU A 114 -7.87 -3.04 -10.70
N GLU A 115 -7.59 -2.40 -11.84
CA GLU A 115 -6.22 -2.11 -12.24
C GLU A 115 -5.76 -0.78 -11.65
N LEU A 116 -4.70 -0.84 -10.84
CA LEU A 116 -4.19 0.32 -10.12
C LEU A 116 -3.12 1.04 -10.92
N SER A 117 -3.32 2.35 -11.13
CA SER A 117 -2.26 3.23 -11.62
C SER A 117 -1.46 3.77 -10.44
N LEU A 118 -0.17 3.42 -10.39
CA LEU A 118 0.77 3.89 -9.38
C LEU A 118 1.64 5.01 -9.97
N TYR A 119 1.45 6.23 -9.48
CA TYR A 119 2.23 7.39 -9.91
C TYR A 119 3.34 7.68 -8.89
N ARG A 120 4.59 7.80 -9.36
CA ARG A 120 5.72 8.26 -8.55
C ARG A 120 5.94 9.74 -8.77
N LEU A 121 5.89 10.53 -7.70
CA LEU A 121 6.22 11.94 -7.77
C LEU A 121 7.70 12.15 -8.16
N GLN A 122 7.94 13.01 -9.14
CA GLN A 122 9.29 13.44 -9.52
C GLN A 122 9.71 14.62 -8.65
N ALA A 123 10.60 14.38 -7.69
CA ALA A 123 10.98 15.38 -6.68
C ALA A 123 11.58 16.66 -7.29
N ASN A 124 12.33 16.54 -8.39
CA ASN A 124 12.95 17.68 -9.08
C ASN A 124 11.96 18.57 -9.85
N GLN A 125 10.74 18.09 -10.09
CA GLN A 125 9.67 18.84 -10.78
C GLN A 125 8.53 19.21 -9.83
N PHE A 126 8.67 18.92 -8.54
CA PHE A 126 7.64 19.18 -7.56
C PHE A 126 7.69 20.64 -7.09
N GLU A 127 6.62 21.38 -7.37
CA GLU A 127 6.41 22.73 -6.86
C GLU A 127 5.36 22.69 -5.74
N PRO A 128 5.73 22.98 -4.48
CA PRO A 128 4.79 22.94 -3.36
C PRO A 128 3.76 24.06 -3.46
N ILE A 129 2.49 23.72 -3.26
CA ILE A 129 1.39 24.67 -3.18
C ILE A 129 1.30 25.21 -1.76
N LEU A 130 1.71 26.46 -1.57
CA LEU A 130 1.53 27.17 -0.31
C LEU A 130 0.07 27.58 -0.15
N ASN A 131 -0.64 26.96 0.79
CA ASN A 131 -1.98 27.36 1.18
C ASN A 131 -2.01 27.54 2.70
N VAL A 132 -2.15 28.78 3.15
CA VAL A 132 -2.14 29.18 4.57
C VAL A 132 -3.29 28.59 5.39
N LEU A 133 -4.32 28.05 4.73
CA LEU A 133 -5.42 27.36 5.40
C LEU A 133 -5.09 25.90 5.74
N VAL A 134 -4.01 25.34 5.17
CA VAL A 134 -3.58 23.98 5.47
C VAL A 134 -2.94 23.97 6.85
N THR A 135 -3.48 23.14 7.74
CA THR A 135 -2.91 22.87 9.05
C THR A 135 -2.36 21.45 9.11
N GLN A 136 -1.27 21.28 9.85
CA GLN A 136 -0.71 19.97 10.17
C GLN A 136 -1.14 19.55 11.56
N ASP A 137 -1.54 18.29 11.69
CA ASP A 137 -1.85 17.63 12.94
C ASP A 137 -1.39 16.16 12.87
N LYS A 138 -1.58 15.39 13.95
CA LYS A 138 -1.37 13.94 13.95
C LYS A 138 -2.70 13.21 13.84
N ALA A 139 -2.75 12.22 12.96
CA ALA A 139 -3.85 11.25 12.92
C ALA A 139 -3.79 10.34 14.17
N PRO A 140 -4.88 9.63 14.52
CA PRO A 140 -4.91 8.72 15.68
C PRO A 140 -3.84 7.61 15.63
N ASN A 141 -3.35 7.28 14.45
CA ASN A 141 -2.24 6.32 14.24
C ASN A 141 -0.84 6.95 14.46
N GLY A 142 -0.77 8.22 14.88
CA GLY A 142 0.48 8.96 15.09
C GLY A 142 1.13 9.52 13.82
N LEU A 143 0.60 9.19 12.64
CA LEU A 143 1.11 9.67 11.35
C LEU A 143 0.66 11.11 11.06
N PRO A 144 1.38 11.87 10.21
CA PRO A 144 0.96 13.21 9.83
C PRO A 144 -0.42 13.20 9.18
N ARG A 145 -1.19 14.25 9.47
CA ARG A 145 -2.45 14.59 8.82
C ARG A 145 -2.42 16.06 8.44
N PHE A 146 -2.74 16.36 7.18
CA PHE A 146 -2.92 17.73 6.71
C PHE A 146 -4.38 17.98 6.44
N SER A 147 -4.92 19.12 6.86
CA SER A 147 -6.34 19.43 6.69
C SER A 147 -6.60 20.89 6.40
N ILE A 148 -7.68 21.17 5.68
CA ILE A 148 -8.26 22.50 5.55
C ILE A 148 -9.63 22.45 6.23
N ARG A 149 -9.81 23.33 7.21
CA ARG A 149 -11.07 23.49 7.95
C ARG A 149 -11.76 24.78 7.51
N ASP A 150 -13.05 24.68 7.26
CA ASP A 150 -13.93 25.83 7.14
C ASP A 150 -14.18 26.39 8.54
N ARG A 151 -13.72 27.62 8.79
CA ARG A 151 -13.80 28.27 10.10
C ARG A 151 -15.23 28.67 10.47
N GLU A 152 -16.08 28.93 9.49
CA GLU A 152 -17.46 29.36 9.74
C GLU A 152 -18.34 28.20 10.20
N ASN A 153 -18.11 27.02 9.63
CA ASN A 153 -18.93 25.84 9.88
C ASN A 153 -18.25 24.79 10.78
N ASP A 154 -16.98 25.00 11.14
CA ASP A 154 -16.12 24.06 11.87
C ASP A 154 -15.96 22.68 11.19
N ILE A 155 -16.13 22.63 9.87
CA ILE A 155 -16.08 21.38 9.09
C ILE A 155 -14.72 21.20 8.42
N ILE A 156 -14.15 20.00 8.48
CA ILE A 156 -12.99 19.62 7.67
C ILE A 156 -13.44 19.44 6.22
N GLY A 157 -13.16 20.42 5.38
CA GLY A 157 -13.52 20.41 3.97
C GLY A 157 -12.61 19.53 3.12
N ALA A 158 -11.32 19.43 3.48
CA ALA A 158 -10.38 18.51 2.85
C ALA A 158 -9.34 18.00 3.86
N SER A 159 -8.91 16.75 3.70
CA SER A 159 -7.83 16.15 4.48
C SER A 159 -6.97 15.21 3.65
N ALA A 160 -5.68 15.16 3.98
CA ALA A 160 -4.73 14.18 3.51
C ALA A 160 -4.12 13.42 4.70
N THR A 161 -4.10 12.10 4.61
CA THR A 161 -3.54 11.17 5.61
C THR A 161 -2.64 10.16 4.94
N LEU A 162 -1.84 9.43 5.72
CA LEU A 162 -1.08 8.29 5.22
C LEU A 162 -1.84 6.99 5.48
N ASN A 163 -2.03 6.19 4.42
CA ASN A 163 -2.62 4.85 4.54
C ASN A 163 -1.58 3.85 5.05
N TRP A 164 -0.35 3.95 4.53
CA TRP A 164 0.81 3.19 4.95
C TRP A 164 2.10 3.97 4.67
N GLN A 165 3.17 3.60 5.36
CA GLN A 165 4.48 4.24 5.25
C GLN A 165 5.60 3.21 5.43
N SER A 166 6.56 3.24 4.51
CA SER A 166 7.83 2.52 4.53
C SER A 166 9.00 3.52 4.57
N PRO A 167 10.26 3.08 4.65
CA PRO A 167 11.41 3.99 4.58
C PRO A 167 11.50 4.78 3.27
N SER A 168 11.13 4.17 2.13
CA SER A 168 11.27 4.79 0.79
C SER A 168 9.96 5.36 0.25
N PHE A 169 8.82 4.75 0.58
CA PHE A 169 7.51 5.09 0.01
C PHE A 169 6.41 5.27 1.05
N ALA A 170 5.40 6.10 0.76
CA ALA A 170 4.18 6.22 1.57
C ALA A 170 2.94 6.57 0.72
N GLU A 171 1.83 5.86 0.92
CA GLU A 171 0.59 6.15 0.19
C GLU A 171 -0.22 7.25 0.88
N ILE A 172 -0.60 8.25 0.08
CA ILE A 172 -1.44 9.37 0.51
C ILE A 172 -2.91 9.01 0.25
N GLY A 173 -3.71 8.98 1.31
CA GLY A 173 -5.17 9.01 1.24
C GLY A 173 -5.66 10.46 1.27
N VAL A 174 -6.56 10.84 0.36
CA VAL A 174 -7.17 12.17 0.33
C VAL A 174 -8.69 12.07 0.40
N THR A 175 -9.29 12.92 1.25
CA THR A 175 -10.73 13.08 1.32
C THR A 175 -11.08 14.55 1.10
N THR A 176 -12.10 14.82 0.29
CA THR A 176 -12.65 16.18 0.10
C THR A 176 -14.17 16.12 0.13
N GLN A 177 -14.75 16.86 1.06
CA GLN A 177 -16.20 16.96 1.25
C GLN A 177 -16.86 17.52 -0.03
N PRO A 178 -18.04 17.02 -0.45
CA PRO A 178 -18.67 17.39 -1.72
C PRO A 178 -18.78 18.91 -1.94
N GLY A 179 -19.21 19.68 -0.92
CA GLY A 179 -19.36 21.14 -0.99
C GLY A 179 -18.06 21.93 -1.17
N TYR A 180 -16.91 21.28 -0.96
CA TYR A 180 -15.57 21.88 -1.03
C TYR A 180 -14.73 21.34 -2.20
N ARG A 181 -15.31 20.46 -3.03
CA ARG A 181 -14.67 19.99 -4.27
C ARG A 181 -14.51 21.13 -5.27
N ARG A 182 -13.55 20.98 -6.20
CA ARG A 182 -13.18 21.98 -7.23
C ARG A 182 -12.67 23.34 -6.70
N ARG A 183 -12.48 23.49 -5.39
CA ARG A 183 -11.85 24.69 -4.77
C ARG A 183 -10.32 24.59 -4.65
N GLY A 184 -9.73 23.53 -5.20
CA GLY A 184 -8.29 23.24 -5.07
C GLY A 184 -7.85 22.69 -3.70
N TRP A 185 -8.76 22.57 -2.73
CA TRP A 185 -8.42 22.19 -1.35
C TRP A 185 -7.80 20.79 -1.24
N GLY A 186 -8.35 19.81 -1.95
CA GLY A 186 -7.77 18.47 -2.04
C GLY A 186 -6.34 18.48 -2.58
N ARG A 187 -6.07 19.29 -3.61
CA ARG A 187 -4.74 19.47 -4.19
C ARG A 187 -3.78 20.12 -3.19
N SER A 188 -4.23 21.12 -2.44
CA SER A 188 -3.41 21.79 -1.41
C SER A 188 -2.99 20.83 -0.28
N VAL A 189 -3.91 20.03 0.27
CA VAL A 189 -3.57 19.09 1.36
C VAL A 189 -2.66 17.95 0.88
N VAL A 190 -2.85 17.46 -0.35
CA VAL A 190 -1.96 16.47 -0.97
C VAL A 190 -0.59 17.06 -1.22
N SER A 191 -0.51 18.29 -1.72
CA SER A 191 0.77 18.98 -1.94
C SER A 191 1.54 19.18 -0.63
N ALA A 192 0.87 19.55 0.46
CA ALA A 192 1.50 19.69 1.77
C ALA A 192 2.03 18.34 2.29
N MET A 193 1.23 17.27 2.16
CA MET A 193 1.67 15.91 2.51
C MET A 193 2.86 15.44 1.66
N ALA A 194 2.83 15.70 0.35
CA ALA A 194 3.93 15.36 -0.56
C ALA A 194 5.22 16.09 -0.18
N ASN A 195 5.14 17.39 0.13
CA ASN A 195 6.29 18.16 0.60
C ASN A 195 6.87 17.57 1.89
N TYR A 196 6.01 17.27 2.88
CA TYR A 196 6.43 16.63 4.12
C TYR A 196 7.14 15.29 3.88
N LEU A 197 6.61 14.45 2.98
CA LEU A 197 7.24 13.16 2.68
C LEU A 197 8.61 13.32 2.03
N LEU A 198 8.75 14.26 1.07
CA LEU A 198 10.03 14.52 0.40
C LEU A 198 11.09 15.05 1.37
N GLU A 199 10.73 15.98 2.26
CA GLU A 199 11.62 16.49 3.32
C GLU A 199 12.08 15.37 4.27
N ASN A 200 11.26 14.33 4.43
CA ASN A 200 11.56 13.15 5.24
C ASN A 200 12.14 11.98 4.41
N GLY A 201 12.67 12.24 3.22
CA GLY A 201 13.39 11.27 2.38
C GLY A 201 12.51 10.19 1.72
N ARG A 202 11.19 10.42 1.63
CA ARG A 202 10.22 9.47 1.09
C ARG A 202 9.59 9.96 -0.20
N HIS A 203 9.37 9.04 -1.13
CA HIS A 203 8.62 9.30 -2.35
C HIS A 203 7.14 8.94 -2.13
N PRO A 204 6.19 9.84 -2.40
CA PRO A 204 4.78 9.49 -2.34
C PRO A 204 4.34 8.74 -3.62
N PRO A 205 3.96 7.45 -3.55
CA PRO A 205 3.08 6.85 -4.53
C PRO A 205 1.67 7.43 -4.37
N LEU A 206 1.11 7.93 -5.46
CA LEU A 206 -0.31 8.22 -5.56
C LEU A 206 -1.00 7.03 -6.22
N ARG A 207 -1.91 6.40 -5.49
CA ARG A 207 -2.85 5.40 -6.01
C ARG A 207 -4.05 6.13 -6.59
N CYS A 208 -4.28 5.98 -7.89
CA CYS A 208 -5.55 6.37 -8.50
C CYS A 208 -6.36 5.11 -8.78
N LEU A 209 -7.58 5.08 -8.25
CA LEU A 209 -8.60 4.16 -8.74
C LEU A 209 -9.08 4.71 -10.10
N PRO A 210 -9.24 3.87 -11.14
CA PRO A 210 -9.88 4.30 -12.37
C PRO A 210 -11.29 4.83 -12.04
N ASN A 211 -11.66 5.94 -12.69
CA ASN A 211 -12.97 6.59 -12.52
C ASN A 211 -14.12 5.73 -13.06
#